data_AF-A0A1A3D043-F1
#
_entry.id   AF-A0A1A3D043-F1
#
_cell.length_a   1.000
_cell.length_b   1.000
_cell.length_c   1.000
_cell.angle_alpha   90.00
_cell.angle_beta   90.00
_cell.angle_gamma   90.00
#
_symmetry.space_group_name_H-M   'P 1'
#
loop_
_entity.id
_entity.type
_entity.pdbx_description
1 polymer ?
#
loop_
_entity_poly.entity_id
_entity_poly.type
_entity_poly.pdbx_seq_one_letter_code
_entity_poly.pdbx_strand_id
1 'polypeptide(L)'
;MGAIFVSVDRLHATPADALSRADNVSDEQSRAQAVGAAGRVVDVAGLRPTTAGYLLMSCGGHEDPPYQGAIHLTFALPTEQRADTYFQTVAAALRSDGWIEGLPPGGHAYGSTLSKDGVTVILYRHDDNPGLGVLRLYGECRNTNDHRNDATGWVDVTSQVGLGR
;
A
#
# COMPACT_ATOMS: atom_id res chain seq x y z
N MET A 1 45.54 -23.56 -41.06
CA MET A 1 45.67 -22.77 -39.81
C MET A 1 44.34 -22.07 -39.59
N GLY A 2 43.38 -22.76 -38.97
CA GLY A 2 42.07 -22.19 -38.63
C GLY A 2 41.98 -22.03 -37.13
N ALA A 3 41.67 -20.83 -36.66
CA ALA A 3 41.29 -20.58 -35.27
C ALA A 3 40.03 -19.72 -35.28
N ILE A 4 38.90 -20.34 -34.95
CA ILE A 4 37.69 -19.67 -34.51
C ILE A 4 37.63 -19.90 -33.00
N PHE A 5 37.59 -18.84 -32.20
CA PHE A 5 36.98 -18.91 -30.86
C PHE A 5 36.31 -17.58 -30.50
N VAL A 6 34.99 -17.60 -30.71
CA VAL A 6 33.88 -17.10 -29.88
C VAL A 6 34.17 -15.94 -28.91
N SER A 7 33.53 -14.80 -29.20
CA SER A 7 33.29 -13.70 -28.29
C SER A 7 32.44 -14.13 -27.09
N VAL A 8 32.88 -13.81 -25.88
CA VAL A 8 32.01 -13.84 -24.69
C VAL A 8 32.01 -12.43 -24.11
N ASP A 9 31.00 -11.67 -24.50
CA ASP A 9 30.65 -10.39 -23.91
C ASP A 9 30.18 -10.65 -22.48
N ARG A 10 31.11 -10.63 -21.52
CA ARG A 10 30.77 -10.55 -20.10
C ARG A 10 30.40 -9.09 -19.84
N LEU A 11 29.11 -8.81 -19.93
CA LEU A 11 28.52 -7.59 -19.39
C LEU A 11 28.98 -7.41 -17.94
N HIS A 12 29.81 -6.40 -17.73
CA HIS A 12 30.29 -5.96 -16.43
C HIS A 12 29.11 -5.36 -15.64
N ALA A 13 28.36 -6.19 -14.92
CA ALA A 13 27.47 -5.67 -13.88
C ALA A 13 28.34 -4.98 -12.82
N THR A 14 28.10 -3.68 -12.60
CA THR A 14 28.86 -2.93 -11.61
C THR A 14 28.34 -3.24 -10.20
N PRO A 15 29.16 -3.08 -9.15
CA PRO A 15 28.69 -3.19 -7.77
C PRO A 15 27.51 -2.25 -7.46
N ALA A 16 27.42 -1.11 -8.14
CA ALA A 16 26.29 -0.19 -8.05
C ALA A 16 24.99 -0.80 -8.61
N ASP A 17 25.04 -1.56 -9.71
CA ASP A 17 23.87 -2.27 -10.26
C ASP A 17 23.40 -3.40 -9.33
N ALA A 18 24.35 -4.07 -8.67
CA ALA A 18 24.04 -5.12 -7.69
C ALA A 18 23.43 -4.54 -6.40
N LEU A 19 23.93 -3.39 -5.92
CA LEU A 19 23.37 -2.67 -4.76
C LEU A 19 22.00 -2.07 -5.10
N SER A 20 21.85 -1.47 -6.29
CA SER A 20 20.56 -0.93 -6.75
C SER A 20 19.51 -2.04 -6.90
N ARG A 21 19.90 -3.24 -7.35
CA ARG A 21 18.99 -4.42 -7.37
C ARG A 21 18.62 -4.92 -5.97
N ALA A 22 19.51 -4.80 -4.99
CA ALA A 22 19.23 -5.16 -3.60
C ALA A 22 18.25 -4.18 -2.92
N ASP A 23 18.22 -2.92 -3.40
CA ASP A 23 17.28 -1.90 -2.94
C ASP A 23 15.93 -1.94 -3.68
N ASN A 24 15.85 -2.59 -4.84
CA ASN A 24 14.61 -2.79 -5.59
C ASN A 24 13.79 -3.96 -5.02
N VAL A 25 12.48 -3.77 -4.90
CA VAL A 25 11.55 -4.83 -4.49
C VAL A 25 10.76 -5.35 -5.70
N SER A 26 10.43 -6.64 -5.67
CA SER A 26 9.54 -7.27 -6.66
C SER A 26 8.08 -6.91 -6.44
N ASP A 27 7.24 -7.14 -7.46
CA ASP A 27 5.78 -6.98 -7.38
C ASP A 27 5.18 -7.78 -6.22
N GLU A 28 5.63 -9.01 -6.04
CA GLU A 28 5.19 -9.89 -4.95
C GLU A 28 5.54 -9.30 -3.59
N GLN A 29 6.74 -8.74 -3.43
CA GLN A 29 7.15 -8.09 -2.19
C GLN A 29 6.36 -6.80 -1.94
N SER A 30 6.12 -5.97 -2.96
CA SER A 30 5.26 -4.79 -2.85
C SER A 30 3.83 -5.15 -2.46
N ARG A 31 3.28 -6.21 -3.06
CA ARG A 31 1.95 -6.72 -2.72
C ARG A 31 1.90 -7.26 -1.29
N ALA A 32 2.87 -8.11 -0.92
CA ALA A 32 2.93 -8.70 0.41
C ALA A 32 3.04 -7.62 1.50
N GLN A 33 3.85 -6.57 1.28
CA GLN A 33 3.92 -5.42 2.17
C GLN A 33 2.57 -4.72 2.29
N ALA A 34 1.95 -4.34 1.18
CA ALA A 34 0.71 -3.56 1.19
C ALA A 34 -0.49 -4.33 1.77
N VAL A 35 -0.70 -5.58 1.32
CA VAL A 35 -1.77 -6.45 1.81
C VAL A 35 -1.54 -6.83 3.27
N GLY A 36 -0.30 -7.17 3.64
CA GLY A 36 0.05 -7.52 5.01
C GLY A 36 -0.13 -6.35 5.98
N ALA A 37 0.28 -5.13 5.60
CA ALA A 37 0.07 -3.93 6.39
C ALA A 37 -1.42 -3.57 6.49
N ALA A 38 -2.20 -3.73 5.42
CA ALA A 38 -3.65 -3.51 5.45
C ALA A 38 -4.34 -4.49 6.41
N GLY A 39 -4.01 -5.78 6.38
CA GLY A 39 -4.53 -6.77 7.32
C GLY A 39 -4.19 -6.42 8.78
N ARG A 40 -2.95 -6.03 9.04
CA ARG A 40 -2.53 -5.57 10.39
C ARG A 40 -3.32 -4.36 10.88
N VAL A 41 -3.57 -3.38 10.01
CA VAL A 41 -4.41 -2.22 10.34
C VAL A 41 -5.84 -2.63 10.64
N VAL A 42 -6.42 -3.52 9.82
CA VAL A 42 -7.76 -4.07 10.05
C VAL A 42 -7.86 -4.76 11.41
N ASP A 43 -6.88 -5.59 11.75
CA ASP A 43 -6.85 -6.33 13.01
C ASP A 43 -6.69 -5.40 14.22
N VAL A 44 -5.70 -4.51 14.19
CA VAL A 44 -5.38 -3.59 15.29
C VAL A 44 -6.52 -2.61 15.56
N ALA A 45 -7.12 -2.06 14.50
CA ALA A 45 -8.20 -1.09 14.62
C ALA A 45 -9.60 -1.72 14.68
N GLY A 46 -9.71 -3.05 14.59
CA GLY A 46 -10.98 -3.76 14.60
C GLY A 46 -11.92 -3.32 13.46
N LEU A 47 -11.36 -3.05 12.28
CA LEU A 47 -12.14 -2.63 11.12
C LEU A 47 -13.00 -3.79 10.60
N ARG A 48 -14.10 -3.46 9.91
CA ARG A 48 -14.96 -4.42 9.23
C ARG A 48 -14.93 -4.19 7.72
N PRO A 49 -13.92 -4.70 7.00
CA PRO A 49 -13.80 -4.49 5.57
C PRO A 49 -15.04 -5.02 4.83
N THR A 50 -15.53 -4.22 3.89
CA THR A 50 -16.59 -4.58 2.97
C THR A 50 -16.04 -4.86 1.57
N THR A 51 -15.02 -4.11 1.15
CA THR A 51 -14.26 -4.35 -0.08
C THR A 51 -12.82 -3.90 0.11
N ALA A 52 -11.87 -4.56 -0.57
CA ALA A 52 -10.50 -4.10 -0.69
C ALA A 52 -9.93 -4.43 -2.07
N GLY A 53 -9.34 -3.43 -2.72
CA GLY A 53 -8.60 -3.58 -3.97
C GLY A 53 -7.11 -3.32 -3.76
N TYR A 54 -6.28 -4.00 -4.54
CA TYR A 54 -4.83 -3.78 -4.66
C TYR A 54 -4.42 -3.39 -6.09
N LEU A 55 -3.43 -2.51 -6.23
CA LEU A 55 -2.71 -2.30 -7.49
C LEU A 55 -1.27 -1.81 -7.23
N LEU A 56 -0.44 -1.82 -8.27
CA LEU A 56 0.85 -1.13 -8.28
C LEU A 56 0.66 0.30 -8.80
N MET A 57 0.93 1.27 -7.95
CA MET A 57 0.73 2.68 -8.24
C MET A 57 2.07 3.36 -8.48
N SER A 58 2.21 4.14 -9.55
CA SER A 58 3.40 4.94 -9.79
C SER A 58 3.58 6.00 -8.69
N CYS A 59 4.83 6.17 -8.24
CA CYS A 59 5.22 7.22 -7.30
C CYS A 59 5.71 8.48 -8.02
N GLY A 60 6.27 8.35 -9.22
CA GLY A 60 6.85 9.45 -10.00
C GLY A 60 5.82 10.28 -10.81
N GLY A 61 4.57 9.83 -10.87
CA GLY A 61 3.56 10.36 -11.79
C GLY A 61 3.68 9.77 -13.19
N HIS A 62 2.65 9.95 -14.03
CA HIS A 62 2.61 9.49 -15.43
C HIS A 62 2.92 8.01 -15.66
N GLU A 63 2.55 7.15 -14.70
CA GLU A 63 2.80 5.70 -14.77
C GLU A 63 4.28 5.32 -14.80
N ASP A 64 5.20 6.22 -14.43
CA ASP A 64 6.63 5.92 -14.42
C ASP A 64 7.08 5.25 -13.11
N PRO A 65 8.07 4.35 -13.13
CA PRO A 65 8.67 3.82 -11.92
C PRO A 65 9.36 4.93 -11.07
N PRO A 66 9.56 4.70 -9.75
CA PRO A 66 9.20 3.49 -9.04
C PRO A 66 7.70 3.42 -8.72
N TYR A 67 7.19 2.20 -8.57
CA TYR A 67 5.85 1.88 -8.12
C TYR A 67 5.86 1.50 -6.64
N GLN A 68 4.69 1.65 -6.02
CA GLN A 68 4.36 1.22 -4.67
C GLN A 68 3.13 0.33 -4.70
N GLY A 69 3.05 -0.61 -3.76
CA GLY A 69 1.79 -1.31 -3.51
C GLY A 69 0.75 -0.34 -2.94
N ALA A 70 -0.43 -0.28 -3.54
CA ALA A 70 -1.53 0.55 -3.07
C ALA A 70 -2.75 -0.31 -2.72
N ILE A 71 -3.42 0.03 -1.63
CA ILE A 71 -4.70 -0.58 -1.22
C ILE A 71 -5.75 0.52 -1.14
N HIS A 72 -6.94 0.22 -1.67
CA HIS A 72 -8.14 0.97 -1.41
C HIS A 72 -9.17 0.04 -0.75
N LEU A 73 -9.48 0.30 0.51
CA LEU A 73 -10.36 -0.51 1.34
C LEU A 73 -11.54 0.34 1.82
N THR A 74 -12.75 -0.21 1.74
CA THR A 74 -13.93 0.35 2.39
C THR A 74 -14.35 -0.54 3.54
N PHE A 75 -14.83 0.05 4.63
CA PHE A 75 -15.27 -0.68 5.82
C PHE A 75 -16.54 -0.08 6.42
N ALA A 76 -17.29 -0.91 7.13
CA ALA A 76 -18.53 -0.50 7.79
C ALA A 76 -18.25 0.20 9.14
N LEU A 77 -18.95 1.32 9.39
CA LEU A 77 -18.96 1.94 10.72
C LEU A 77 -19.98 1.24 11.64
N PRO A 78 -19.71 1.17 12.95
CA PRO A 78 -20.72 0.74 13.93
C PRO A 78 -21.90 1.72 13.96
N THR A 79 -23.14 1.20 13.92
CA THR A 79 -24.36 2.04 13.95
C THR A 79 -24.56 2.78 15.26
N GLU A 80 -24.10 2.19 16.37
CA GLU A 80 -24.29 2.71 17.72
C GLU A 80 -23.22 3.74 18.14
N GLN A 81 -22.20 3.96 17.31
CA GLN A 81 -21.08 4.84 17.64
C GLN A 81 -21.04 6.06 16.71
N ARG A 82 -20.78 7.23 17.30
CA ARG A 82 -20.58 8.44 16.50
C ARG A 82 -19.31 8.33 15.66
N ALA A 83 -19.39 8.76 14.41
CA ALA A 83 -18.29 8.66 13.46
C ALA A 83 -17.01 9.39 13.94
N ASP A 84 -17.14 10.59 14.51
CA ASP A 84 -16.01 11.34 15.05
C ASP A 84 -15.25 10.56 16.13
N THR A 85 -15.98 9.98 17.07
CA THR A 85 -15.40 9.14 18.13
C THR A 85 -14.80 7.84 17.57
N TYR A 86 -15.44 7.23 16.58
CA TYR A 86 -14.94 6.00 15.96
C TYR A 86 -13.58 6.23 15.28
N PHE A 87 -13.46 7.26 14.44
CA PHE A 87 -12.20 7.57 13.75
C PHE A 87 -11.08 7.99 14.70
N GLN A 88 -11.39 8.75 15.76
CA GLN A 88 -10.42 9.05 16.83
C GLN A 88 -9.92 7.78 17.54
N THR A 89 -10.82 6.81 17.79
CA THR A 89 -10.49 5.54 18.42
C THR A 89 -9.58 4.70 17.51
N VAL A 90 -9.89 4.63 16.22
CA VAL A 90 -9.07 3.93 15.21
C VAL A 90 -7.67 4.54 15.14
N ALA A 91 -7.56 5.88 15.02
CA ALA A 91 -6.27 6.56 14.98
C ALA A 91 -5.47 6.34 16.27
N ALA A 92 -6.12 6.37 17.44
CA ALA A 92 -5.48 6.08 18.71
C ALA A 92 -4.95 4.63 18.79
N ALA A 93 -5.73 3.65 18.33
CA ALA A 93 -5.29 2.25 18.30
C ALA A 93 -4.04 2.06 17.43
N LEU A 94 -4.01 2.68 16.24
CA LEU A 94 -2.83 2.64 15.38
C LEU A 94 -1.63 3.35 16.01
N ARG A 95 -1.83 4.50 16.67
CA ARG A 95 -0.73 5.14 17.42
C ARG A 95 -0.20 4.25 18.55
N SER A 96 -1.07 3.53 19.24
CA SER A 96 -0.67 2.54 20.26
C SER A 96 0.10 1.35 19.67
N ASP A 97 -0.18 0.98 18.42
CA ASP A 97 0.62 0.00 17.65
C ASP A 97 1.95 0.59 17.12
N GLY A 98 2.22 1.88 17.34
CA GLY A 98 3.47 2.53 16.96
C GLY A 98 3.42 3.26 15.61
N TRP A 99 2.22 3.45 15.04
CA TRP A 99 2.06 4.36 13.90
C TRP A 99 2.23 5.81 14.32
N ILE A 100 2.85 6.61 13.47
CA ILE A 100 3.09 8.02 13.70
C ILE A 100 2.03 8.82 12.94
N GLU A 101 1.25 9.62 13.65
CA GLU A 101 0.24 10.48 13.04
C GLU A 101 0.90 11.70 12.40
N GLY A 102 0.54 11.96 11.14
CA GLY A 102 1.00 13.09 10.35
C GLY A 102 -0.07 14.17 10.21
N LEU A 103 0.06 14.98 9.16
CA LEU A 103 -0.95 16.00 8.86
C LEU A 103 -2.28 15.34 8.46
N PRO A 104 -3.43 15.87 8.92
CA PRO A 104 -4.73 15.38 8.47
C PRO A 104 -4.85 15.46 6.94
N PRO A 105 -5.47 14.47 6.29
CA PRO A 105 -5.75 14.55 4.87
C PRO A 105 -6.74 15.71 4.63
N GLY A 106 -6.39 16.61 3.72
CA GLY A 106 -7.29 17.69 3.34
C GLY A 106 -8.58 17.17 2.71
N GLY A 107 -9.69 17.87 2.94
CA GLY A 107 -10.95 17.63 2.22
C GLY A 107 -11.78 16.43 2.68
N HIS A 108 -11.38 15.70 3.73
CA HIS A 108 -12.14 14.55 4.22
C HIS A 108 -12.49 14.67 5.71
N ALA A 109 -13.75 14.39 6.06
CA ALA A 109 -14.21 14.45 7.44
C ALA A 109 -13.57 13.35 8.30
N TYR A 110 -13.14 13.74 9.50
CA TYR A 110 -12.52 12.85 10.49
C TYR A 110 -11.28 12.11 9.97
N GLY A 111 -10.58 12.74 9.02
CA GLY A 111 -9.43 12.14 8.38
C GLY A 111 -8.19 12.12 9.27
N SER A 112 -7.44 11.03 9.22
CA SER A 112 -6.09 10.92 9.79
C SER A 112 -5.14 10.31 8.77
N THR A 113 -3.91 10.82 8.74
CA THR A 113 -2.78 10.21 8.01
C THR A 113 -1.83 9.63 9.04
N LEU A 114 -1.46 8.37 8.92
CA LEU A 114 -0.50 7.72 9.80
C LEU A 114 0.57 6.96 9.00
N SER A 115 1.80 6.87 9.50
CA SER A 115 2.86 6.11 8.85
C SER A 115 3.64 5.21 9.82
N LYS A 116 4.12 4.08 9.31
CA LYS A 116 4.94 3.10 10.04
C LYS A 116 5.70 2.24 9.03
N ASP A 117 6.98 2.00 9.27
CA ASP A 117 7.83 1.07 8.49
C ASP A 117 7.73 1.28 6.97
N GLY A 118 7.80 2.52 6.50
CA GLY A 118 7.74 2.86 5.07
C GLY A 118 6.33 2.82 4.46
N VAL A 119 5.30 2.45 5.23
CA VAL A 119 3.90 2.41 4.82
C VAL A 119 3.16 3.65 5.34
N THR A 120 2.29 4.22 4.51
CA THR A 120 1.39 5.31 4.88
C THR A 120 -0.07 4.86 4.76
N VAL A 121 -0.88 5.21 5.74
CA VAL A 121 -2.32 4.97 5.81
C VAL A 121 -3.05 6.30 5.87
N ILE A 122 -4.10 6.45 5.09
CA ILE A 122 -5.04 7.55 5.15
C ILE A 122 -6.42 6.97 5.46
N LEU A 123 -6.97 7.35 6.60
CA LEU A 123 -8.29 6.94 7.08
C LEU A 123 -9.22 8.13 7.06
N TYR A 124 -10.45 7.97 6.59
CA TYR A 124 -11.46 9.03 6.63
C TYR A 124 -12.87 8.47 6.45
N ARG A 125 -13.89 9.26 6.82
CA ARG A 125 -15.28 8.88 6.54
C ARG A 125 -15.55 9.00 5.04
N HIS A 126 -16.24 8.02 4.46
CA HIS A 126 -16.66 8.11 3.07
C HIS A 126 -17.57 9.33 2.87
N ASP A 127 -17.30 10.12 1.83
CA ASP A 127 -17.96 11.41 1.61
C ASP A 127 -19.44 11.23 1.24
N ASP A 128 -19.72 10.31 0.30
CA ASP A 128 -21.10 10.05 -0.17
C ASP A 128 -21.91 9.08 0.70
N ASN A 129 -21.25 8.24 1.50
CA ASN A 129 -21.92 7.24 2.35
C ASN A 129 -21.41 7.32 3.79
N PRO A 130 -22.07 8.08 4.68
CA PRO A 130 -21.58 8.33 6.03
C PRO A 130 -21.54 7.08 6.93
N GLY A 131 -22.18 5.98 6.52
CA GLY A 131 -22.09 4.68 7.21
C GLY A 131 -20.83 3.88 6.88
N LEU A 132 -19.98 4.39 5.97
CA LEU A 132 -18.74 3.76 5.54
C LEU A 132 -17.53 4.63 5.85
N GLY A 133 -16.41 3.95 6.05
CA GLY A 133 -15.08 4.55 6.11
C GLY A 133 -14.22 4.05 4.96
N VAL A 134 -13.22 4.86 4.63
CA VAL A 134 -12.22 4.54 3.61
C VAL A 134 -10.86 4.48 4.25
N LEU A 135 -10.10 3.46 3.89
CA LEU A 135 -8.68 3.29 4.17
C LEU A 135 -7.95 3.24 2.84
N ARG A 136 -7.06 4.20 2.62
CA ARG A 136 -6.05 4.15 1.56
C ARG A 136 -4.71 3.81 2.19
N LEU A 137 -4.00 2.83 1.63
CA LEU A 137 -2.68 2.45 2.11
C LEU A 137 -1.69 2.45 0.95
N TYR A 138 -0.50 2.94 1.24
CA TYR A 138 0.58 3.19 0.30
C TYR A 138 1.87 2.59 0.87
N GLY A 139 2.46 1.63 0.16
CA GLY A 139 3.72 0.99 0.55
C GLY A 139 4.96 1.78 0.12
N GLU A 140 6.11 1.11 0.11
CA GLU A 140 7.37 1.75 -0.29
C GLU A 140 7.47 1.93 -1.82
N CYS A 141 7.98 3.08 -2.24
CA CYS A 141 8.27 3.42 -3.65
C CYS A 141 9.61 2.81 -4.10
N ARG A 142 9.68 1.49 -4.20
CA ARG A 142 10.93 0.75 -4.48
C ARG A 142 10.80 -0.29 -5.60
N ASN A 143 9.61 -0.47 -6.17
CA ASN A 143 9.44 -1.37 -7.30
C ASN A 143 9.79 -0.65 -8.60
N THR A 144 10.83 -1.09 -9.30
CA THR A 144 11.29 -0.47 -10.56
C THR A 144 10.92 -1.28 -11.80
N ASN A 145 10.11 -2.33 -11.64
CA ASN A 145 9.51 -3.04 -12.77
C ASN A 145 8.61 -2.11 -13.58
N ASP A 146 8.50 -2.38 -14.88
CA ASP A 146 7.71 -1.56 -15.79
C ASP A 146 6.28 -2.09 -15.87
N HIS A 147 5.32 -1.28 -15.40
CA HIS A 147 3.89 -1.61 -15.39
C HIS A 147 3.06 -0.71 -16.31
N ARG A 148 3.70 0.10 -17.17
CA ARG A 148 3.00 1.03 -18.08
C ARG A 148 2.06 0.33 -19.08
N ASN A 149 2.26 -0.96 -19.31
CA ASN A 149 1.46 -1.76 -20.23
C ASN A 149 0.59 -2.80 -19.52
N ASP A 150 0.53 -2.77 -18.20
CA ASP A 150 -0.28 -3.71 -17.43
C ASP A 150 -1.78 -3.43 -17.62
N ALA A 151 -2.59 -4.47 -17.43
CA ALA A 151 -4.03 -4.30 -17.38
C ALA A 151 -4.38 -3.37 -16.21
N THR A 152 -4.99 -2.23 -16.53
CA THR A 152 -5.39 -1.25 -15.52
C THR A 152 -6.58 -1.78 -14.72
N GLY A 153 -6.47 -1.79 -13.40
CA GLY A 153 -7.57 -2.23 -12.53
C GLY A 153 -7.13 -2.66 -11.14
N TRP A 154 -8.07 -2.56 -10.19
CA TRP A 154 -7.87 -3.07 -8.85
C TRP A 154 -8.07 -4.59 -8.83
N VAL A 155 -7.09 -5.31 -8.29
CA VAL A 155 -7.22 -6.73 -7.97
C VAL A 155 -7.95 -6.86 -6.63
N ASP A 156 -9.01 -7.67 -6.57
CA ASP A 156 -9.73 -7.92 -5.32
C ASP A 156 -8.84 -8.68 -4.32
N VAL A 157 -8.64 -8.08 -3.15
CA VAL A 157 -7.88 -8.64 -2.02
C VAL A 157 -8.71 -8.66 -0.73
N THR A 158 -10.04 -8.52 -0.82
CA THR A 158 -10.94 -8.44 0.33
C THR A 158 -10.78 -9.63 1.28
N SER A 159 -10.67 -10.84 0.74
CA SER A 159 -10.47 -12.07 1.52
C SER A 159 -9.07 -12.20 2.14
N GLN A 160 -8.11 -11.38 1.72
CA GLN A 160 -6.72 -11.42 2.21
C GLN A 160 -6.47 -10.40 3.35
N VAL A 161 -7.31 -9.37 3.46
CA VAL A 161 -7.17 -8.31 4.48
C VAL A 161 -8.24 -8.36 5.57
N GLY A 162 -9.33 -9.09 5.34
CA GLY A 162 -10.37 -9.29 6.34
C GLY A 162 -9.92 -10.25 7.43
N LEU A 163 -10.52 -10.10 8.62
CA LEU A 163 -10.44 -11.09 9.68
C LEU A 163 -10.89 -12.44 9.10
N GLY A 164 -9.95 -13.36 8.93
CA GLY A 164 -10.24 -14.75 8.66
C GLY A 164 -11.28 -15.21 9.67
N ARG A 165 -12.45 -15.61 9.19
CA ARG A 165 -13.50 -16.18 10.04
C ARG A 165 -13.00 -17.47 10.69
#